data_AF-A0A832CB52-F1
#
_entry.id   AF-A0A832CB52-F1
#
_cell.length_a   1.000
_cell.length_b   1.000
_cell.length_c   1.000
_cell.angle_alpha   90.00
_cell.angle_beta   90.00
_cell.angle_gamma   90.00
#
_symmetry.space_group_name_H-M   'P 1'
#
loop_
_entity.id
_entity.type
_entity.pdbx_description
1 polymer ?
#
loop_
_entity_poly.entity_id
_entity_poly.type
_entity_poly.pdbx_seq_one_letter_code
_entity_poly.pdbx_strand_id
1 'polypeptide(L)'
;MQHLPEVEVGVHEDQDWDFARNKQVLLKASMGEWSSSVFSVEVFLEKERFVGPNRDFSYQGLLISKEGRVYKLLDGIMFSMGGGCAERVFVGPYRVKYIYTDLEVELSFGEDSFQAKFSREGVRVLPFFDIRGANGEEISGVRIAPQGRWLMVSFEDLRAAVGPFKEIEGADYSTEWVYKLGSGFRYIDPEGYIRFVRERRKVHAPALCAVEGRELRVVVDGLKNDEAVKDPSWMSRVYFLEPRLRNIMILRLSTLRCFGLSVQGRWFPEAGCWWFR
;
A
#
# COMPACT_ATOMS: atom_id res chain seq x y z
N MET A 1 4.26 -4.97 27.70
CA MET A 1 3.87 -4.63 26.31
C MET A 1 2.37 -4.51 26.26
N GLN A 2 1.84 -3.34 25.87
CA GLN A 2 0.41 -3.19 25.63
C GLN A 2 0.05 -3.93 24.33
N HIS A 3 -0.93 -4.83 24.38
CA HIS A 3 -1.48 -5.44 23.17
C HIS A 3 -2.17 -4.35 22.35
N LEU A 4 -1.63 -4.07 21.16
CA LEU A 4 -2.29 -3.21 20.19
C LEU A 4 -3.54 -3.94 19.65
N PRO A 5 -4.70 -3.27 19.53
CA PRO A 5 -5.91 -3.91 19.04
C PRO A 5 -5.74 -4.31 17.57
N GLU A 6 -6.23 -5.49 17.20
CA GLU A 6 -6.35 -5.90 15.80
C GLU A 6 -7.81 -6.21 15.50
N VAL A 7 -8.24 -5.88 14.29
CA VAL A 7 -9.58 -6.15 13.80
C VAL A 7 -9.47 -7.03 12.57
N GLU A 8 -10.13 -8.18 12.61
CA GLU A 8 -10.34 -9.02 11.44
C GLU A 8 -11.41 -8.40 10.54
N VAL A 9 -11.10 -8.28 9.25
CA VAL A 9 -11.99 -7.67 8.26
C VAL A 9 -12.39 -8.75 7.25
N GLY A 10 -13.70 -8.85 6.97
CA GLY A 10 -14.21 -9.83 6.04
C GLY A 10 -13.67 -9.63 4.62
N VAL A 11 -13.16 -10.70 4.03
CA VAL A 11 -12.45 -10.72 2.73
C VAL A 11 -13.34 -11.01 1.53
N HIS A 12 -14.59 -11.40 1.76
CA HIS A 12 -15.54 -11.63 0.67
C HIS A 12 -15.99 -10.29 0.07
N GLU A 13 -15.71 -10.12 -1.21
CA GLU A 13 -16.26 -9.07 -2.04
C GLU A 13 -17.61 -9.52 -2.60
N ASP A 14 -18.62 -8.68 -2.41
CA ASP A 14 -19.89 -8.80 -3.12
C ASP A 14 -19.78 -7.87 -4.33
N GLN A 15 -19.73 -8.44 -5.53
CA GLN A 15 -19.48 -7.70 -6.77
C GLN A 15 -20.54 -6.61 -6.91
N ASP A 16 -20.09 -5.36 -6.93
CA ASP A 16 -20.97 -4.21 -6.89
C ASP A 16 -20.90 -3.37 -8.16
N TRP A 17 -20.27 -3.84 -9.25
CA TRP A 17 -20.22 -3.19 -10.58
C TRP A 17 -20.07 -1.65 -10.59
N ASP A 18 -19.21 -1.11 -9.72
CA ASP A 18 -18.95 0.33 -9.47
C ASP A 18 -19.99 1.09 -8.62
N PHE A 19 -20.73 0.41 -7.74
CA PHE A 19 -21.80 1.00 -6.93
C PHE A 19 -21.41 1.41 -5.50
N ALA A 20 -20.12 1.29 -5.10
CA ALA A 20 -19.49 1.79 -3.86
C ALA A 20 -19.13 0.76 -2.78
N ARG A 21 -18.17 -0.14 -3.05
CA ARG A 21 -17.55 -0.99 -2.02
C ARG A 21 -16.05 -1.12 -2.24
N ASN A 22 -15.31 -0.40 -1.40
CA ASN A 22 -13.91 -0.69 -1.11
C ASN A 22 -13.75 -0.80 0.39
N LYS A 23 -13.20 -1.92 0.85
CA LYS A 23 -12.71 -2.07 2.22
C LYS A 23 -11.24 -1.68 2.20
N GLN A 24 -11.00 -0.37 2.29
CA GLN A 24 -9.67 0.21 2.23
C GLN A 24 -8.89 -0.07 3.52
N VAL A 25 -7.67 -0.59 3.35
CA VAL A 25 -6.62 -0.64 4.36
C VAL A 25 -5.71 0.57 4.17
N LEU A 26 -5.31 1.16 5.30
CA LEU A 26 -4.47 2.33 5.32
C LEU A 26 -3.44 2.25 6.45
N LEU A 27 -2.17 2.26 6.07
CA LEU A 27 -1.02 2.40 6.97
C LEU A 27 -0.39 3.76 6.76
N LYS A 28 -0.11 4.46 7.86
CA LYS A 28 0.48 5.80 7.84
C LYS A 28 1.71 5.86 8.73
N ALA A 29 2.72 6.58 8.25
CA ALA A 29 3.99 6.84 8.90
C ALA A 29 4.43 8.27 8.56
N SER A 30 5.40 8.87 9.26
CA SER A 30 5.86 10.22 8.88
C SER A 30 6.55 10.22 7.50
N MET A 31 7.13 9.10 7.09
CA MET A 31 7.81 8.94 5.80
C MET A 31 6.87 8.68 4.62
N GLY A 32 5.64 8.22 4.86
CA GLY A 32 4.78 7.73 3.79
C GLY A 32 3.46 7.13 4.24
N GLU A 33 2.69 6.73 3.23
CA GLU A 33 1.39 6.10 3.37
C GLU A 33 1.34 4.88 2.46
N TRP A 34 0.89 3.75 3.00
CA TRP A 34 0.49 2.60 2.19
C TRP A 34 -1.02 2.46 2.25
N SER A 35 -1.68 2.37 1.10
CA SER A 35 -3.09 2.02 1.07
C SER A 35 -3.42 0.99 0.00
N SER A 36 -4.37 0.12 0.30
CA SER A 36 -4.79 -0.98 -0.57
C SER A 36 -6.18 -1.46 -0.15
N SER A 37 -6.73 -2.46 -0.83
CA SER A 37 -7.97 -3.13 -0.44
C SER A 37 -7.69 -4.34 0.45
N VAL A 38 -8.68 -4.77 1.24
CA VAL A 38 -8.65 -6.13 1.84
C VAL A 38 -8.89 -7.21 0.78
N PHE A 39 -9.49 -6.85 -0.36
CA PHE A 39 -9.74 -7.77 -1.45
C PHE A 39 -8.44 -8.06 -2.19
N SER A 40 -8.31 -9.27 -2.71
CA SER A 40 -7.15 -9.68 -3.50
C SER A 40 -7.48 -9.64 -4.99
N VAL A 41 -6.46 -9.44 -5.79
CA VAL A 41 -6.51 -9.44 -7.25
C VAL A 41 -5.37 -10.30 -7.77
N GLU A 42 -5.60 -10.94 -8.91
CA GLU A 42 -4.62 -11.79 -9.57
C GLU A 42 -4.11 -11.13 -10.85
N VAL A 43 -2.82 -11.29 -11.12
CA VAL A 43 -2.20 -10.97 -12.41
C VAL A 43 -1.42 -12.17 -12.90
N PHE A 44 -1.31 -12.29 -14.22
CA PHE A 44 -0.57 -13.38 -14.86
C PHE A 44 0.60 -12.78 -15.63
N LEU A 45 1.80 -13.25 -15.32
CA LEU A 45 2.99 -13.05 -16.12
C LEU A 45 3.31 -14.38 -16.77
N GLU A 46 3.16 -14.44 -18.10
CA GLU A 46 3.18 -15.67 -18.89
C GLU A 46 2.16 -16.71 -18.39
N LYS A 47 2.61 -17.76 -17.69
CA LYS A 47 1.78 -18.82 -17.09
C LYS A 47 1.82 -18.82 -15.56
N GLU A 48 2.59 -17.92 -14.97
CA GLU A 48 2.71 -17.81 -13.52
C GLU A 48 1.72 -16.78 -12.99
N ARG A 49 1.06 -17.15 -11.89
CA ARG A 49 0.06 -16.32 -11.23
C ARG A 49 0.68 -15.61 -10.05
N PHE A 50 0.39 -14.31 -9.95
CA PHE A 50 0.75 -13.47 -8.82
C PHE A 50 -0.51 -12.87 -8.21
N VAL A 51 -0.56 -12.86 -6.89
CA VAL A 51 -1.68 -12.35 -6.11
C VAL A 51 -1.20 -11.19 -5.24
N GLY A 52 -2.07 -10.23 -4.99
CA GLY A 52 -1.78 -9.16 -4.04
C GLY A 52 -3.03 -8.40 -3.64
N PRO A 53 -2.93 -7.50 -2.65
CA PRO A 53 -4.02 -6.60 -2.29
C PRO A 53 -4.46 -5.75 -3.48
N ASN A 54 -5.77 -5.65 -3.73
CA ASN A 54 -6.32 -4.88 -4.83
C ASN A 54 -6.17 -3.36 -4.62
N ARG A 55 -6.20 -2.60 -5.71
CA ARG A 55 -6.23 -1.13 -5.74
C ARG A 55 -7.45 -0.69 -6.54
N ASP A 56 -8.44 -0.17 -5.82
CA ASP A 56 -9.71 0.33 -6.35
C ASP A 56 -9.64 1.84 -6.69
N PHE A 57 -8.66 2.55 -6.11
CA PHE A 57 -8.43 3.97 -6.31
C PHE A 57 -7.03 4.25 -6.86
N SER A 58 -6.88 5.27 -7.70
CA SER A 58 -5.61 5.51 -8.39
C SER A 58 -4.47 5.95 -7.46
N TYR A 59 -4.77 6.53 -6.30
CA TYR A 59 -3.80 6.89 -5.25
C TYR A 59 -3.46 5.77 -4.27
N GLN A 60 -4.11 4.59 -4.38
CA GLN A 60 -3.68 3.43 -3.59
C GLN A 60 -2.32 2.90 -4.05
N GLY A 61 -1.58 2.31 -3.12
CA GLY A 61 -0.18 1.93 -3.26
C GLY A 61 0.68 2.59 -2.18
N LEU A 62 1.98 2.73 -2.44
CA LEU A 62 2.94 3.43 -1.58
C LEU A 62 3.09 4.88 -2.03
N LEU A 63 2.60 5.80 -1.20
CA LEU A 63 2.88 7.23 -1.29
C LEU A 63 4.01 7.61 -0.33
N ILE A 64 4.88 8.50 -0.76
CA ILE A 64 5.99 9.03 0.05
C ILE A 64 5.97 10.55 0.02
N SER A 65 6.33 11.18 1.12
CA SER A 65 6.47 12.64 1.19
C SER A 65 7.93 13.03 1.34
N LYS A 66 8.43 13.86 0.41
CA LYS A 66 9.78 14.43 0.47
C LYS A 66 9.68 15.92 0.15
N GLU A 67 10.23 16.75 1.04
CA GLU A 67 10.29 18.22 0.87
C GLU A 67 8.93 18.87 0.59
N GLY A 68 7.87 18.37 1.23
CA GLY A 68 6.51 18.90 1.08
C GLY A 68 5.79 18.47 -0.20
N ARG A 69 6.42 17.66 -1.05
CA ARG A 69 5.79 17.01 -2.21
C ARG A 69 5.44 15.57 -1.89
N VAL A 70 4.31 15.10 -2.42
CA VAL A 70 3.86 13.71 -2.26
C VAL A 70 3.96 13.01 -3.62
N TYR A 71 4.61 11.86 -3.61
CA TYR A 71 4.86 11.03 -4.78
C TYR A 71 4.25 9.65 -4.57
N LYS A 72 3.63 9.09 -5.60
CA LYS A 72 3.36 7.66 -5.68
C LYS A 72 4.62 6.96 -6.18
N LEU A 73 5.05 5.92 -5.48
CA LEU A 73 6.24 5.15 -5.81
C LEU A 73 5.87 3.74 -6.31
N LEU A 74 5.04 3.04 -5.54
CA LEU A 74 4.53 1.72 -5.91
C LEU A 74 3.02 1.77 -6.04
N ASP A 75 2.48 1.08 -7.04
CA ASP A 75 1.05 0.78 -7.11
C ASP A 75 0.70 -0.45 -6.25
N GLY A 76 1.52 -1.49 -6.32
CA GLY A 76 1.22 -2.77 -5.69
C GLY A 76 2.45 -3.66 -5.58
N ILE A 77 2.39 -4.64 -4.68
CA ILE A 77 3.37 -5.72 -4.59
C ILE A 77 2.59 -7.00 -4.80
N MET A 78 2.78 -7.62 -5.96
CA MET A 78 2.17 -8.92 -6.26
C MET A 78 3.17 -10.02 -5.90
N PHE A 79 2.71 -11.15 -5.39
CA PHE A 79 3.55 -12.26 -4.95
C PHE A 79 3.06 -13.61 -5.49
N SER A 80 4.00 -14.52 -5.74
CA SER A 80 3.73 -15.88 -6.19
C SER A 80 3.11 -16.71 -5.05
N MET A 81 1.97 -17.33 -5.30
CA MET A 81 1.31 -18.22 -4.34
C MET A 81 0.47 -19.33 -5.01
N GLY A 82 0.13 -20.36 -4.23
CA GLY A 82 -0.66 -21.52 -4.68
C GLY A 82 -2.09 -21.21 -5.14
N GLY A 83 -2.55 -19.97 -4.92
CA GLY A 83 -3.76 -19.40 -5.52
C GLY A 83 -4.86 -18.97 -4.57
N GLY A 84 -5.80 -18.20 -5.11
CA GLY A 84 -6.96 -17.73 -4.39
C GLY A 84 -6.79 -16.30 -3.88
N CYS A 85 -7.77 -15.88 -3.07
CA CYS A 85 -7.74 -14.59 -2.38
C CYS A 85 -7.27 -14.77 -0.93
N ALA A 86 -7.00 -13.66 -0.25
CA ALA A 86 -6.78 -13.70 1.18
C ALA A 86 -8.00 -14.32 1.87
N GLU A 87 -7.78 -15.32 2.71
CA GLU A 87 -8.80 -15.97 3.54
C GLU A 87 -9.18 -15.08 4.73
N ARG A 88 -8.20 -14.32 5.24
CA ARG A 88 -8.38 -13.41 6.39
C ARG A 88 -7.48 -12.20 6.25
N VAL A 89 -7.97 -11.04 6.71
CA VAL A 89 -7.17 -9.82 6.79
C VAL A 89 -7.31 -9.22 8.19
N PHE A 90 -6.17 -8.97 8.83
CA PHE A 90 -6.09 -8.30 10.12
C PHE A 90 -5.52 -6.91 9.96
N VAL A 91 -6.23 -5.92 10.47
CA VAL A 91 -5.79 -4.53 10.47
C VAL A 91 -5.48 -4.11 11.90
N GLY A 92 -4.24 -3.72 12.13
CA GLY A 92 -3.73 -3.21 13.41
C GLY A 92 -3.19 -1.78 13.27
N PRO A 93 -2.84 -1.11 14.39
CA PRO A 93 -2.05 0.11 14.32
C PRO A 93 -0.73 -0.18 13.61
N TYR A 94 -0.46 0.56 12.53
CA TYR A 94 0.80 0.55 11.78
C TYR A 94 1.14 -0.75 11.02
N ARG A 95 0.23 -1.73 11.00
CA ARG A 95 0.39 -2.97 10.24
C ARG A 95 -0.91 -3.51 9.67
N VAL A 96 -0.81 -4.22 8.55
CA VAL A 96 -1.87 -5.10 8.04
C VAL A 96 -1.28 -6.46 7.76
N LYS A 97 -2.03 -7.51 8.07
CA LYS A 97 -1.67 -8.90 7.75
C LYS A 97 -2.72 -9.52 6.85
N TYR A 98 -2.29 -9.98 5.69
CA TYR A 98 -3.08 -10.80 4.78
C TYR A 98 -2.69 -12.26 4.98
N ILE A 99 -3.68 -13.12 5.19
CA ILE A 99 -3.49 -14.56 5.32
C ILE A 99 -4.09 -15.22 4.08
N TYR A 100 -3.26 -15.90 3.33
CA TYR A 100 -3.61 -16.72 2.18
C TYR A 100 -3.39 -18.20 2.52
N THR A 101 -3.88 -19.09 1.65
CA THR A 101 -3.82 -20.55 1.82
C THR A 101 -2.40 -21.07 2.14
N ASP A 102 -1.37 -20.56 1.47
CA ASP A 102 0.03 -21.02 1.61
C ASP A 102 1.02 -19.88 1.95
N LEU A 103 0.51 -18.70 2.33
CA LEU A 103 1.35 -17.52 2.56
C LEU A 103 0.69 -16.53 3.54
N GLU A 104 1.46 -15.98 4.47
CA GLU A 104 1.06 -14.78 5.21
C GLU A 104 1.94 -13.61 4.74
N VAL A 105 1.32 -12.44 4.56
CA VAL A 105 2.00 -11.20 4.18
C VAL A 105 1.64 -10.11 5.18
N GLU A 106 2.63 -9.62 5.92
CA GLU A 106 2.49 -8.49 6.83
C GLU A 106 3.13 -7.24 6.23
N LEU A 107 2.35 -6.18 6.05
CA LEU A 107 2.83 -4.88 5.58
C LEU A 107 2.94 -3.93 6.77
N SER A 108 4.02 -3.17 6.86
CA SER A 108 4.25 -2.19 7.93
C SER A 108 5.28 -1.13 7.53
N PHE A 109 5.39 -0.07 8.33
CA PHE A 109 6.51 0.87 8.26
C PHE A 109 7.48 0.61 9.41
N GLY A 110 8.75 0.35 9.08
CA GLY A 110 9.88 0.34 10.01
C GLY A 110 10.43 1.73 10.28
N GLU A 111 11.66 1.80 10.81
CA GLU A 111 12.34 3.07 11.13
C GLU A 111 12.74 3.84 9.85
N ASP A 112 13.15 3.15 8.80
CA ASP A 112 13.72 3.73 7.57
C ASP A 112 13.11 3.16 6.28
N SER A 113 12.06 2.35 6.42
CA SER A 113 11.53 1.57 5.30
C SER A 113 10.03 1.29 5.43
N PHE A 114 9.37 1.18 4.28
CA PHE A 114 8.15 0.38 4.16
C PHE A 114 8.54 -1.07 3.91
N GLN A 115 7.89 -2.03 4.57
CA GLN A 115 8.29 -3.44 4.50
C GLN A 115 7.11 -4.38 4.30
N ALA A 116 7.34 -5.45 3.55
CA ALA A 116 6.48 -6.62 3.42
C ALA A 116 7.22 -7.84 3.97
N LYS A 117 6.67 -8.46 5.02
CA LYS A 117 7.19 -9.68 5.63
C LYS A 117 6.36 -10.88 5.20
N PHE A 118 7.03 -11.94 4.78
CA PHE A 118 6.43 -13.17 4.30
C PHE A 118 6.59 -14.29 5.34
N SER A 119 5.60 -15.19 5.46
CA SER A 119 5.73 -16.34 6.37
C SER A 119 6.80 -17.36 5.94
N ARG A 120 7.18 -17.36 4.66
CA ARG A 120 8.16 -18.28 4.07
C ARG A 120 9.19 -17.56 3.20
N GLU A 121 10.28 -18.27 2.90
CA GLU A 121 11.33 -17.81 1.99
C GLU A 121 11.02 -18.16 0.54
N GLY A 122 11.77 -17.56 -0.39
CA GLY A 122 11.67 -17.88 -1.82
C GLY A 122 10.39 -17.35 -2.48
N VAL A 123 9.72 -16.39 -1.86
CA VAL A 123 8.57 -15.71 -2.48
C VAL A 123 9.07 -14.89 -3.65
N ARG A 124 8.52 -15.15 -4.84
CA ARG A 124 8.74 -14.30 -6.01
C ARG A 124 7.74 -13.17 -5.99
N VAL A 125 8.17 -11.97 -6.37
CA VAL A 125 7.35 -10.76 -6.36
C VAL A 125 7.45 -10.02 -7.69
N LEU A 126 6.34 -9.39 -8.06
CA LEU A 126 6.26 -8.38 -9.10
C LEU A 126 5.94 -7.02 -8.43
N PRO A 127 6.94 -6.16 -8.19
CA PRO A 127 6.71 -4.81 -7.72
C PRO A 127 6.15 -3.97 -8.87
N PHE A 128 4.89 -3.55 -8.76
CA PHE A 128 4.30 -2.59 -9.70
C PHE A 128 4.64 -1.17 -9.28
N PHE A 129 5.33 -0.47 -10.17
CA PHE A 129 5.65 0.94 -10.08
C PHE A 129 4.60 1.77 -10.83
N ASP A 130 4.22 2.88 -10.20
CA ASP A 130 3.42 3.98 -10.75
C ASP A 130 4.02 5.26 -10.18
N ILE A 131 5.06 5.77 -10.86
CA ILE A 131 5.89 6.88 -10.36
C ILE A 131 5.34 8.20 -10.89
N ARG A 132 4.70 8.95 -10.01
CA ARG A 132 4.01 10.21 -10.34
C ARG A 132 3.78 11.08 -9.11
N GLY A 133 3.46 12.35 -9.33
CA GLY A 133 2.92 13.21 -8.27
C GLY A 133 1.55 12.70 -7.79
N ALA A 134 1.19 13.03 -6.55
CA ALA A 134 -0.06 12.56 -5.95
C ALA A 134 -1.32 12.96 -6.72
N ASN A 135 -1.30 14.07 -7.48
CA ASN A 135 -2.43 14.50 -8.30
C ASN A 135 -2.38 13.95 -9.74
N GLY A 136 -1.42 13.08 -10.04
CA GLY A 136 -1.26 12.47 -11.36
C GLY A 136 -0.28 13.16 -12.28
N GLU A 137 0.53 14.09 -11.76
CA GLU A 137 1.60 14.75 -12.49
C GLU A 137 2.65 13.73 -12.94
N GLU A 138 2.97 13.71 -14.24
CA GLU A 138 4.05 12.89 -14.75
C GLU A 138 5.40 13.37 -14.22
N ILE A 139 6.25 12.42 -13.84
CA ILE A 139 7.61 12.69 -13.40
C ILE A 139 8.57 12.36 -14.54
N SER A 140 9.39 13.34 -14.92
CA SER A 140 10.40 13.15 -15.94
C SER A 140 11.64 12.42 -15.40
N GLY A 141 12.35 11.70 -16.26
CA GLY A 141 13.65 11.12 -15.93
C GLY A 141 13.61 9.94 -14.96
N VAL A 142 12.45 9.30 -14.79
CA VAL A 142 12.32 8.07 -14.00
C VAL A 142 13.21 6.97 -14.56
N ARG A 143 14.07 6.41 -13.70
CA ARG A 143 14.89 5.24 -14.00
C ARG A 143 14.67 4.20 -12.93
N ILE A 144 14.44 2.96 -13.36
CA ILE A 144 14.39 1.80 -12.48
C ILE A 144 15.37 0.79 -13.04
N ALA A 145 16.38 0.42 -12.25
CA ALA A 145 17.43 -0.49 -12.70
C ALA A 145 17.91 -1.38 -11.55
N PRO A 146 18.30 -2.64 -11.83
CA PRO A 146 18.93 -3.49 -10.84
C PRO A 146 20.32 -2.94 -10.47
N GLN A 147 20.62 -2.93 -9.17
CA GLN A 147 21.96 -2.67 -8.62
C GLN A 147 22.23 -3.64 -7.47
N GLY A 148 23.00 -4.69 -7.75
CA GLY A 148 23.22 -5.78 -6.79
C GLY A 148 21.91 -6.47 -6.43
N ARG A 149 21.54 -6.45 -5.15
CA ARG A 149 20.32 -7.09 -4.62
C ARG A 149 19.09 -6.17 -4.60
N TRP A 150 19.13 -5.03 -5.27
CA TRP A 150 18.07 -4.02 -5.18
C TRP A 150 17.62 -3.55 -6.56
N LEU A 151 16.34 -3.24 -6.70
CA LEU A 151 15.85 -2.37 -7.76
C LEU A 151 15.98 -0.93 -7.29
N MET A 152 16.87 -0.18 -7.93
CA MET A 152 17.10 1.24 -7.64
C MET A 152 16.15 2.08 -8.47
N VAL A 153 15.41 2.96 -7.81
CA VAL A 153 14.54 3.95 -8.42
C VAL A 153 15.17 5.32 -8.24
N SER A 154 15.29 6.07 -9.32
CA SER A 154 15.75 7.47 -9.27
C SER A 154 14.96 8.35 -10.22
N PHE A 155 14.58 9.52 -9.73
CA PHE A 155 13.98 10.62 -10.50
C PHE A 155 14.19 11.92 -9.72
N GLU A 156 14.36 13.04 -10.41
CA GLU A 156 14.67 14.32 -9.75
C GLU A 156 15.78 14.14 -8.69
N ASP A 157 15.56 14.61 -7.46
CA ASP A 157 16.43 14.41 -6.30
C ASP A 157 15.99 13.24 -5.39
N LEU A 158 15.06 12.40 -5.86
CA LEU A 158 14.57 11.24 -5.14
C LEU A 158 15.32 9.97 -5.55
N ARG A 159 15.76 9.23 -4.53
CA ARG A 159 16.37 7.91 -4.68
C ARG A 159 15.67 6.94 -3.74
N ALA A 160 15.27 5.79 -4.27
CA ALA A 160 14.68 4.71 -3.49
C ALA A 160 15.27 3.36 -3.91
N ALA A 161 15.19 2.39 -3.02
CA ALA A 161 15.64 1.03 -3.26
C ALA A 161 14.53 0.06 -2.83
N VAL A 162 14.21 -0.89 -3.71
CA VAL A 162 13.24 -1.97 -3.45
C VAL A 162 14.00 -3.30 -3.42
N GLY A 163 13.89 -4.06 -2.33
CA GLY A 163 14.66 -5.29 -2.11
C GLY A 163 14.82 -5.61 -0.61
N PRO A 164 15.73 -6.51 -0.19
CA PRO A 164 16.70 -7.17 -1.03
C PRO A 164 16.12 -8.37 -1.81
N PHE A 165 16.72 -8.64 -2.95
CA PHE A 165 16.39 -9.74 -3.83
C PHE A 165 17.58 -10.68 -3.99
N LYS A 166 17.30 -11.98 -3.96
CA LYS A 166 18.25 -13.04 -4.29
C LYS A 166 18.50 -13.09 -5.80
N GLU A 167 17.42 -12.94 -6.57
CA GLU A 167 17.43 -12.97 -8.04
C GLU A 167 16.52 -11.85 -8.56
N ILE A 168 16.96 -11.18 -9.63
CA ILE A 168 16.22 -10.14 -10.34
C ILE A 168 16.24 -10.52 -11.82
N GLU A 169 15.09 -10.94 -12.35
CA GLU A 169 14.89 -11.34 -13.73
C GLU A 169 14.14 -10.24 -14.47
N GLY A 170 14.73 -9.68 -15.53
CA GLY A 170 14.06 -8.65 -16.33
C GLY A 170 12.78 -9.20 -16.96
N ALA A 171 11.65 -8.57 -16.68
CA ALA A 171 10.34 -8.99 -17.17
C ALA A 171 9.69 -7.94 -18.09
N ASP A 172 10.00 -6.65 -17.87
CA ASP A 172 9.41 -5.51 -18.59
C ASP A 172 7.87 -5.60 -18.73
N TYR A 173 7.21 -6.10 -17.69
CA TYR A 173 5.78 -6.36 -17.73
C TYR A 173 5.00 -5.06 -17.49
N SER A 174 3.94 -4.86 -18.26
CA SER A 174 3.01 -3.76 -18.03
C SER A 174 1.58 -4.25 -18.19
N THR A 175 0.68 -3.67 -17.40
CA THR A 175 -0.76 -3.93 -17.53
C THR A 175 -1.55 -2.64 -17.37
N GLU A 176 -2.74 -2.58 -17.95
CA GLU A 176 -3.69 -1.50 -17.70
C GLU A 176 -4.50 -1.82 -16.45
N TRP A 177 -4.20 -1.10 -15.37
CA TRP A 177 -4.92 -1.22 -14.12
C TRP A 177 -6.22 -0.42 -14.16
N VAL A 178 -7.31 -1.04 -13.74
CA VAL A 178 -8.63 -0.40 -13.65
C VAL A 178 -8.93 -0.07 -12.19
N TYR A 179 -8.81 1.21 -11.83
CA TYR A 179 -9.24 1.71 -10.54
C TYR A 179 -10.75 1.96 -10.59
N LYS A 180 -11.54 0.99 -10.10
CA LYS A 180 -13.01 0.98 -10.21
C LYS A 180 -13.67 2.22 -9.59
N LEU A 181 -13.06 2.80 -8.57
CA LEU A 181 -13.54 4.00 -7.89
C LEU A 181 -12.85 5.28 -8.35
N GLY A 182 -11.81 5.17 -9.21
CA GLY A 182 -11.07 6.29 -9.80
C GLY A 182 -10.63 7.33 -8.77
N SER A 183 -11.12 8.56 -8.94
CA SER A 183 -10.90 9.70 -8.03
C SER A 183 -12.08 9.98 -7.08
N GLY A 184 -13.08 9.10 -7.02
CA GLY A 184 -14.26 9.25 -6.17
C GLY A 184 -15.44 10.01 -6.81
N PHE A 185 -15.28 10.54 -8.03
CA PHE A 185 -16.36 11.17 -8.79
C PHE A 185 -17.38 10.13 -9.25
N ARG A 186 -18.65 10.54 -9.33
CA ARG A 186 -19.78 9.69 -9.67
C ARG A 186 -20.59 10.29 -10.82
N TYR A 187 -21.26 9.43 -11.58
CA TYR A 187 -22.21 9.82 -12.64
C TYR A 187 -23.49 8.97 -12.54
N ILE A 188 -24.56 9.46 -13.15
CA ILE A 188 -25.80 8.71 -13.32
C ILE A 188 -25.73 8.04 -14.70
N ASP A 189 -25.83 6.71 -14.75
CA ASP A 189 -25.83 5.95 -16.00
C ASP A 189 -27.17 6.05 -16.76
N PRO A 190 -27.26 5.58 -18.02
CA PRO A 190 -28.51 5.61 -18.79
C PRO A 190 -29.69 4.86 -18.14
N GLU A 191 -29.41 3.87 -17.30
CA GLU A 191 -30.39 3.11 -16.53
C GLU A 191 -30.81 3.80 -15.21
N GLY A 192 -30.19 4.94 -14.85
CA GLY A 192 -30.51 5.74 -13.67
C GLY A 192 -29.69 5.40 -12.42
N TYR A 193 -28.67 4.54 -12.53
CA TYR A 193 -27.82 4.14 -11.42
C TYR A 193 -26.65 5.10 -11.20
N ILE A 194 -26.30 5.32 -9.93
CA ILE A 194 -25.11 6.10 -9.54
C ILE A 194 -23.89 5.18 -9.58
N ARG A 195 -22.91 5.49 -10.44
CA ARG A 195 -21.66 4.74 -10.59
C ARG A 195 -20.44 5.61 -10.41
N PHE A 196 -19.31 5.02 -10.05
CA PHE A 196 -18.03 5.72 -10.05
C PHE A 196 -17.47 5.89 -11.47
N VAL A 197 -16.83 7.04 -11.67
CA VAL A 197 -15.99 7.27 -12.85
C VAL A 197 -14.70 6.48 -12.67
N ARG A 198 -14.60 5.33 -13.36
CA ARG A 198 -13.39 4.50 -13.36
C ARG A 198 -12.21 5.25 -13.93
N GLU A 199 -11.03 4.97 -13.41
CA GLU A 199 -9.76 5.45 -13.97
C GLU A 199 -8.94 4.26 -14.46
N ARG A 200 -8.29 4.41 -15.61
CA ARG A 200 -7.37 3.40 -16.15
C ARG A 200 -5.97 3.97 -16.21
N ARG A 201 -4.98 3.25 -15.70
CA ARG A 201 -3.56 3.63 -15.87
C ARG A 201 -2.70 2.42 -16.17
N LYS A 202 -1.65 2.65 -16.95
CA LYS A 202 -0.58 1.67 -17.13
C LYS A 202 0.24 1.60 -15.85
N VAL A 203 0.38 0.40 -15.29
CA VAL A 203 1.30 0.10 -14.19
C VAL A 203 2.40 -0.84 -14.70
N HIS A 204 3.60 -0.73 -14.15
CA HIS A 204 4.79 -1.36 -14.72
C HIS A 204 5.58 -2.16 -13.68
N ALA A 205 5.90 -3.42 -14.00
CA ALA A 205 6.86 -4.24 -13.25
C ALA A 205 8.10 -4.47 -14.12
N PRO A 206 9.24 -3.83 -13.81
CA PRO A 206 10.45 -3.96 -14.63
C PRO A 206 11.09 -5.35 -14.52
N ALA A 207 10.89 -6.02 -13.39
CA ALA A 207 11.51 -7.30 -13.09
C ALA A 207 10.64 -8.20 -12.22
N LEU A 208 10.80 -9.49 -12.43
CA LEU A 208 10.37 -10.56 -11.55
C LEU A 208 11.50 -10.85 -10.57
N CYS A 209 11.21 -10.72 -9.27
CA CYS A 209 12.25 -10.74 -8.25
C CYS A 209 12.00 -11.84 -7.23
N ALA A 210 13.02 -12.63 -6.87
CA ALA A 210 12.95 -13.55 -5.74
C ALA A 210 13.42 -12.82 -4.47
N VAL A 211 12.55 -12.70 -3.46
CA VAL A 211 12.88 -12.03 -2.19
C VAL A 211 14.02 -12.78 -1.48
N GLU A 212 15.03 -12.04 -1.02
CA GLU A 212 16.10 -12.62 -0.20
C GLU A 212 15.58 -12.80 1.24
N GLY A 213 15.56 -14.06 1.71
CA GLY A 213 14.96 -14.37 3.00
C GLY A 213 13.43 -14.20 2.98
N ARG A 214 12.89 -13.46 3.96
CA ARG A 214 11.43 -13.32 4.20
C ARG A 214 10.94 -11.89 4.22
N GLU A 215 11.76 -10.93 3.83
CA GLU A 215 11.43 -9.52 4.00
C GLU A 215 11.82 -8.72 2.76
N LEU A 216 10.83 -8.04 2.21
CA LEU A 216 11.01 -7.02 1.19
C LEU A 216 10.91 -5.65 1.88
N ARG A 217 11.79 -4.74 1.52
CA ARG A 217 11.87 -3.36 1.99
C ARG A 217 11.83 -2.39 0.81
N VAL A 218 11.26 -1.24 1.07
CA VAL A 218 11.31 -0.04 0.25
C VAL A 218 11.94 1.05 1.09
N VAL A 219 13.19 1.39 0.77
CA VAL A 219 13.99 2.42 1.45
C VAL A 219 14.01 3.65 0.58
N VAL A 220 13.81 4.83 1.15
CA VAL A 220 13.90 6.11 0.42
C VAL A 220 14.97 6.98 1.08
N ASP A 221 15.91 7.46 0.29
CA ASP A 221 17.05 8.23 0.78
C ASP A 221 16.60 9.51 1.49
N GLY A 222 17.12 9.71 2.70
CA GLY A 222 16.79 10.83 3.57
C GLY A 222 15.44 10.77 4.29
N LEU A 223 14.62 9.72 4.09
CA LEU A 223 13.36 9.55 4.81
C LEU A 223 13.51 8.61 6.01
N LYS A 224 13.00 9.05 7.15
CA LYS A 224 12.88 8.24 8.37
C LYS A 224 11.50 8.38 8.96
N ASN A 225 11.03 7.30 9.55
CA ASN A 225 9.82 7.31 10.32
C ASN A 225 10.07 7.89 11.73
N ASP A 226 9.22 8.81 12.14
CA ASP A 226 9.19 9.33 13.50
C ASP A 226 8.41 8.34 14.38
N GLU A 227 9.15 7.46 15.04
CA GLU A 227 8.59 6.46 15.95
C GLU A 227 7.90 7.10 17.16
N ALA A 228 8.19 8.37 17.51
CA ALA A 228 7.50 9.05 18.62
C ALA A 228 6.00 9.21 18.32
N VAL A 229 5.61 9.32 17.05
CA VAL A 229 4.20 9.40 16.64
C VAL A 229 3.45 8.10 16.92
N LYS A 230 4.17 6.97 16.99
CA LYS A 230 3.64 5.63 17.30
C LYS A 230 3.56 5.31 18.79
N ASP A 231 3.90 6.25 19.68
CA ASP A 231 3.79 6.06 21.13
C ASP A 231 2.36 5.61 21.53
N PRO A 232 2.16 4.42 22.13
CA PRO A 232 0.83 3.95 22.51
C PRO A 232 0.29 4.61 23.78
N SER A 233 1.06 5.43 24.50
CA SER A 233 0.69 6.00 25.80
C SER A 233 -0.61 6.84 25.78
N TRP A 234 -1.00 7.37 24.62
CA TRP A 234 -2.27 8.10 24.47
C TRP A 234 -3.48 7.16 24.44
N MET A 235 -3.32 5.89 24.05
CA MET A 235 -4.44 4.95 23.89
C MET A 235 -5.13 4.65 25.23
N SER A 236 -4.38 4.72 26.34
CA SER A 236 -4.94 4.59 27.69
C SER A 236 -5.75 5.81 28.13
N ARG A 237 -5.59 6.97 27.45
CA ARG A 237 -6.33 8.20 27.74
C ARG A 237 -7.68 8.25 27.04
N VAL A 238 -7.96 7.31 26.12
CA VAL A 238 -9.24 7.26 25.40
C VAL A 238 -10.14 6.22 26.03
N TYR A 239 -11.25 6.69 26.59
CA TYR A 239 -12.22 5.84 27.27
C TYR A 239 -13.46 5.62 26.38
N PHE A 240 -13.78 4.36 26.12
CA PHE A 240 -15.01 3.95 25.45
C PHE A 240 -15.64 2.81 26.26
N LEU A 241 -16.95 2.86 26.44
CA LEU A 241 -17.70 1.84 27.16
C LEU A 241 -17.75 0.51 26.39
N GLU A 242 -17.80 0.58 25.06
CA GLU A 242 -17.92 -0.61 24.20
C GLU A 242 -16.54 -1.02 23.63
N PRO A 243 -16.02 -2.22 23.92
CA PRO A 243 -14.68 -2.66 23.50
C PRO A 243 -14.47 -2.68 21.98
N ARG A 244 -15.51 -3.05 21.20
CA ARG A 244 -15.40 -3.05 19.74
C ARG A 244 -15.24 -1.63 19.18
N LEU A 245 -16.04 -0.70 19.69
CA LEU A 245 -15.95 0.71 19.31
C LEU A 245 -14.59 1.28 19.71
N ARG A 246 -14.09 0.94 20.91
CA ARG A 246 -12.75 1.30 21.38
C ARG A 246 -11.68 0.92 20.36
N ASN A 247 -11.67 -0.34 19.92
CA ASN A 247 -10.64 -0.85 19.02
C ASN A 247 -10.68 -0.14 17.65
N ILE A 248 -11.87 0.04 17.07
CA ILE A 248 -12.04 0.76 15.80
C ILE A 248 -11.58 2.21 15.91
N MET A 249 -11.94 2.89 17.01
CA MET A 249 -11.55 4.28 17.24
C MET A 249 -10.05 4.43 17.49
N ILE A 250 -9.42 3.50 18.23
CA ILE A 250 -7.97 3.48 18.40
C ILE A 250 -7.28 3.30 17.06
N LEU A 251 -7.73 2.36 16.21
CA LEU A 251 -7.18 2.20 14.86
C LEU A 251 -7.29 3.50 14.06
N ARG A 252 -8.48 4.11 14.04
CA ARG A 252 -8.74 5.35 13.31
C ARG A 252 -7.87 6.51 13.78
N LEU A 253 -7.73 6.69 15.09
CA LEU A 253 -6.90 7.73 15.69
C LEU A 253 -5.40 7.45 15.48
N SER A 254 -4.96 6.20 15.55
CA SER A 254 -3.56 5.82 15.25
C SER A 254 -3.19 6.22 13.83
N THR A 255 -4.07 5.95 12.86
CA THR A 255 -3.89 6.33 11.46
C THR A 255 -3.91 7.84 11.27
N LEU A 256 -4.85 8.57 11.90
CA LEU A 256 -4.94 10.04 11.79
C LEU A 256 -3.78 10.79 12.42
N ARG A 257 -3.14 10.19 13.42
CA ARG A 257 -1.97 10.78 14.08
C ARG A 257 -0.70 10.65 13.26
N CYS A 258 -0.67 9.80 12.24
CA CYS A 258 0.48 9.52 11.38
C CYS A 258 0.23 10.00 9.95
N PHE A 259 1.29 10.11 9.15
CA PHE A 259 1.35 10.74 7.82
C PHE A 259 0.84 12.20 7.72
N GLY A 260 1.67 13.06 7.16
CA GLY A 260 1.50 14.50 7.28
C GLY A 260 2.53 15.31 6.52
N LEU A 261 2.19 16.57 6.24
CA LEU A 261 3.07 17.50 5.54
C LEU A 261 4.11 18.07 6.51
N SER A 262 5.38 18.01 6.11
CA SER A 262 6.41 18.82 6.75
C SER A 262 6.38 20.22 6.16
N VAL A 263 5.93 21.19 6.95
CA VAL A 263 5.87 22.61 6.58
C VAL A 263 6.82 23.36 7.50
N GLN A 264 7.89 23.94 6.93
CA GLN A 264 8.92 24.68 7.68
C GLN A 264 9.55 23.86 8.83
N GLY A 265 9.77 22.56 8.62
CA GLY A 265 10.32 21.66 9.63
C GLY A 265 9.35 21.27 10.75
N ARG A 266 8.06 21.65 10.65
CA ARG A 266 6.99 21.19 11.53
C ARG A 266 6.11 20.20 10.79
N TRP A 267 5.80 19.11 11.47
CA TRP A 267 5.01 18.03 10.92
C TRP A 267 3.51 18.24 11.24
N PHE A 268 2.66 18.17 10.21
CA PHE A 268 1.20 18.33 10.34
C PHE A 268 0.48 17.11 9.78
N PRO A 269 -0.37 16.40 10.56
CA PRO A 269 -1.13 15.28 10.03
C PRO A 269 -1.98 15.69 8.84
N GLU A 270 -1.94 14.89 7.78
CA GLU A 270 -2.72 15.11 6.55
C GLU A 270 -3.69 13.94 6.36
N ALA A 271 -4.85 14.20 5.74
CA ALA A 271 -5.81 13.13 5.49
C ALA A 271 -5.30 12.12 4.44
N GLY A 272 -4.40 12.47 3.52
CA GLY A 272 -3.84 11.51 2.54
C GLY A 272 -4.97 10.82 1.75
N CYS A 273 -4.92 9.50 1.55
CA CYS A 273 -5.99 8.79 0.86
C CYS A 273 -7.33 8.74 1.61
N TRP A 274 -7.49 9.40 2.78
CA TRP A 274 -8.81 9.56 3.43
C TRP A 274 -9.77 10.49 2.70
N TRP A 275 -9.26 11.45 1.92
CA TRP A 275 -10.13 12.47 1.29
C TRP A 275 -11.09 11.89 0.26
N PHE A 276 -10.87 10.64 -0.17
CA PHE A 276 -11.59 10.07 -1.28
C PHE A 276 -12.64 9.02 -0.89
N ARG A 277 -13.24 9.18 0.30
CA ARG A 277 -14.40 8.39 0.75
C ARG A 277 -15.72 8.95 0.19
#